data_AF-A0A1I3FCK4-F1
#
_entry.id   AF-A0A1I3FCK4-F1
#
_cell.length_a   1.000
_cell.length_b   1.000
_cell.length_c   1.000
_cell.angle_alpha   90.00
_cell.angle_beta   90.00
_cell.angle_gamma   90.00
#
_symmetry.space_group_name_H-M   'P 1'
#
loop_
_entity.id
_entity.type
_entity.pdbx_description
1 polymer ?
#
loop_
_entity_poly.entity_id
_entity_poly.type
_entity_poly.pdbx_seq_one_letter_code
_entity_poly.pdbx_strand_id
1 'polypeptide(L)'
;MDTLVYSLIRVTLMILIFRTVIRLMGGGFSTRSIRRNQRQPITPTNVESTETEDPKPEPPTMVTDEITNEPIAESKAYILLDKEGNRRYFANWDSRQLYIQSK
;
A
#
# COMPACT_ATOMS: atom_id res chain seq x y z
N MET A 1 20.32 46.03 6.78
CA MET A 1 20.48 44.80 5.97
C MET A 1 20.31 43.57 6.85
N ASP A 2 21.04 43.47 7.95
CA ASP A 2 21.04 42.28 8.82
C ASP A 2 19.69 41.99 9.49
N THR A 3 18.97 43.00 9.96
CA THR A 3 17.64 42.83 10.58
C THR A 3 16.59 42.29 9.62
N LEU A 4 16.66 42.68 8.34
CA LEU A 4 15.78 42.16 7.29
C LEU A 4 16.11 40.72 6.96
N VAL A 5 17.40 40.38 6.86
CA VAL A 5 17.87 39.01 6.61
C VAL A 5 17.47 38.08 7.76
N TYR A 6 17.66 38.51 9.02
CA TYR A 6 17.22 37.74 10.19
C TYR A 6 15.70 37.55 10.25
N SER A 7 14.93 38.58 9.92
CA SER A 7 13.47 38.50 9.85
C SER A 7 13.03 37.52 8.75
N LEU A 8 13.64 37.60 7.56
CA LEU A 8 13.35 36.72 6.44
C LEU A 8 13.69 35.26 6.74
N ILE A 9 14.83 35.01 7.39
CA ILE A 9 15.24 33.67 7.83
C ILE A 9 14.23 33.14 8.86
N ARG A 10 13.83 33.93 9.86
CA ARG A 10 12.88 33.49 10.88
C ARG A 10 11.51 33.15 10.28
N VAL A 11 11.02 33.97 9.34
CA VAL A 11 9.73 33.74 8.65
C VAL A 11 9.80 32.50 7.76
N THR A 12 10.86 32.34 6.98
CA THR A 12 11.04 31.17 6.11
C THR A 12 11.15 29.88 6.93
N LEU A 13 11.86 29.91 8.06
CA LEU A 13 11.98 28.77 8.96
C LEU A 13 10.63 28.39 9.59
N MET A 14 9.82 29.36 10.01
CA MET A 14 8.44 29.14 10.48
C MET A 14 7.57 28.48 9.39
N ILE A 15 7.65 28.94 8.14
CA ILE A 15 6.90 28.37 7.01
C ILE A 15 7.35 26.93 6.73
N LEU A 16 8.64 26.64 6.80
CA LEU A 16 9.18 25.30 6.58
C LEU A 16 8.69 24.32 7.66
N ILE A 17 8.73 24.71 8.94
CA ILE A 17 8.22 23.90 10.04
C ILE A 17 6.71 23.70 9.91
N PHE A 18 5.96 24.75 9.58
CA PHE A 18 4.52 24.63 9.41
C PHE A 18 4.17 23.69 8.24
N ARG A 19 4.93 23.75 7.15
CA ARG A 19 4.75 22.90 5.97
C ARG A 19 5.14 21.45 6.23
N THR A 20 6.16 21.19 7.05
CA THR A 20 6.51 19.82 7.47
C THR A 20 5.45 19.26 8.41
N VAL A 21 4.93 20.05 9.35
CA VAL A 21 3.84 19.62 10.25
C VAL A 21 2.56 19.34 9.47
N ILE A 22 2.14 20.21 8.54
CA ILE A 22 0.97 19.94 7.68
C ILE A 22 1.19 18.71 6.81
N ARG A 23 2.39 18.51 6.26
CA ARG A 23 2.71 17.32 5.46
C ARG A 23 2.74 16.05 6.31
N LEU A 24 3.12 16.15 7.58
CA LEU A 24 3.09 15.00 8.50
C LEU A 24 1.67 14.68 8.98
N MET A 25 0.86 15.72 9.23
CA MET A 25 -0.50 15.58 9.76
C MET A 25 -1.56 15.34 8.66
N GLY A 26 -1.32 15.83 7.43
CA GLY A 26 -2.20 15.66 6.28
C GLY A 26 -1.67 14.71 5.18
N GLY A 27 -0.47 14.16 5.33
CA GLY A 27 0.23 13.41 4.27
C GLY A 27 0.26 11.89 4.43
N GLY A 28 -0.73 11.29 5.08
CA GLY A 28 -0.91 9.84 5.11
C GLY A 28 -1.53 9.22 3.85
N PHE A 29 -2.06 10.01 2.90
CA PHE A 29 -2.88 9.46 1.79
C PHE A 29 -2.72 10.17 0.44
N SER A 30 -1.51 10.26 -0.11
CA SER A 30 -1.36 10.70 -1.53
C SER A 30 -0.32 9.90 -2.32
N THR A 31 -0.19 8.61 -2.03
CA THR A 31 0.53 7.67 -2.92
C THR A 31 -0.36 6.47 -3.27
N ARG A 32 -1.50 6.67 -3.92
CA ARG A 32 -2.17 5.60 -4.70
C ARG A 32 -3.28 6.14 -5.60
N SER A 33 -2.89 6.90 -6.61
CA SER A 33 -3.74 7.09 -7.79
C SER A 33 -2.88 7.39 -9.01
N ILE A 34 -1.95 6.49 -9.31
CA ILE A 34 -1.52 6.28 -10.69
C ILE A 34 -2.13 4.93 -11.10
N ARG A 35 -3.44 4.98 -11.36
CA ARG A 35 -4.07 4.09 -12.33
C ARG A 35 -3.49 4.50 -13.69
N ARG A 36 -2.29 4.02 -14.02
CA ARG A 36 -1.87 4.01 -15.42
C ARG A 36 -2.49 2.76 -16.02
N ASN A 37 -3.64 2.97 -16.66
CA ASN A 37 -4.22 2.08 -17.65
C ASN A 37 -3.17 1.75 -18.72
N GLN A 38 -2.32 0.78 -18.45
CA GLN A 38 -1.46 0.15 -19.43
C GLN A 38 -2.03 -1.23 -19.75
N ARG A 39 -3.34 -1.27 -20.06
CA ARG A 39 -3.88 -2.31 -20.92
C ARG A 39 -3.51 -1.91 -22.35
N GLN A 40 -2.49 -2.57 -22.88
CA GLN A 40 -2.43 -2.88 -24.31
C GLN A 40 -3.79 -3.49 -24.71
N PRO A 41 -4.35 -3.16 -25.89
CA PRO A 41 -3.99 -3.98 -27.05
C PRO A 41 -4.07 -3.23 -28.38
N ILE A 42 -3.02 -3.34 -29.19
CA ILE A 42 -3.16 -3.23 -30.64
C ILE A 42 -2.21 -4.25 -31.25
N THR A 43 -2.73 -5.41 -31.62
CA THR A 43 -2.41 -6.07 -32.90
C THR A 43 -3.53 -7.08 -33.20
N PRO A 44 -4.24 -6.97 -34.33
CA PRO A 44 -5.21 -7.95 -34.79
C PRO A 44 -4.47 -9.02 -35.61
N THR A 45 -4.80 -10.31 -35.46
CA THR A 45 -4.78 -11.34 -36.52
C THR A 45 -5.15 -12.69 -35.93
N ASN A 46 -6.36 -13.14 -36.27
CA ASN A 46 -6.72 -14.49 -36.70
C ASN A 46 -6.02 -15.69 -36.03
N VAL A 47 -6.72 -16.37 -35.11
CA VAL A 47 -6.98 -17.82 -35.22
C VAL A 47 -8.05 -18.27 -34.22
N GLU A 48 -8.91 -19.15 -34.72
CA GLU A 48 -9.66 -20.20 -34.03
C GLU A 48 -10.52 -19.85 -32.80
N SER A 49 -11.83 -19.90 -33.02
CA SER A 49 -12.86 -20.19 -32.03
C SER A 49 -12.46 -21.34 -31.10
N THR A 50 -12.11 -21.02 -29.86
CA THR A 50 -12.15 -21.96 -28.74
C THR A 50 -12.98 -21.31 -27.64
N GLU A 51 -14.14 -21.90 -27.33
CA GLU A 51 -14.94 -21.62 -26.14
C GLU A 51 -14.00 -21.48 -24.94
N THR A 52 -13.84 -20.25 -24.45
CA THR A 52 -13.18 -20.01 -23.18
C THR A 52 -14.30 -19.98 -22.16
N GLU A 53 -14.51 -21.11 -21.50
CA GLU A 53 -15.31 -21.19 -20.28
C GLU A 53 -14.93 -20.01 -19.38
N ASP A 54 -15.91 -19.15 -19.07
CA ASP A 54 -15.78 -18.16 -18.02
C ASP A 54 -15.30 -18.87 -16.76
N PRO A 55 -14.11 -18.57 -16.20
CA PRO A 55 -13.70 -19.17 -14.94
C PRO A 55 -14.66 -18.66 -13.88
N LYS A 56 -15.57 -19.56 -13.46
CA LYS A 56 -16.40 -19.42 -12.27
C LYS A 56 -15.52 -18.87 -11.15
N PRO A 57 -15.90 -17.76 -10.48
CA PRO A 57 -15.07 -17.21 -9.42
C PRO A 57 -14.92 -18.25 -8.33
N GLU A 58 -13.71 -18.80 -8.18
CA GLU A 58 -13.37 -19.70 -7.09
C GLU A 58 -13.66 -18.98 -5.76
N PRO A 59 -14.23 -19.66 -4.76
CA PRO A 59 -14.47 -19.05 -3.47
C PRO A 59 -13.13 -18.56 -2.90
N PRO A 60 -13.06 -17.30 -2.41
CA PRO A 60 -11.81 -16.76 -1.91
C PRO A 60 -11.31 -17.60 -0.73
N THR A 61 -10.07 -18.10 -0.82
CA THR A 61 -9.39 -18.78 0.28
C THR A 61 -9.35 -17.86 1.49
N MET A 62 -9.89 -18.31 2.62
CA MET A 62 -9.89 -17.56 3.88
C MET A 62 -8.72 -18.05 4.76
N VAL A 63 -7.91 -17.12 5.25
CA VAL A 63 -6.76 -17.31 6.14
C VAL A 63 -6.97 -16.51 7.42
N THR A 64 -6.38 -16.95 8.52
CA THR A 64 -6.56 -16.31 9.84
C THR A 64 -5.41 -15.34 10.13
N ASP A 65 -5.72 -14.17 10.69
CA ASP A 65 -4.70 -13.23 11.21
C ASP A 65 -3.96 -13.86 12.39
N GLU A 66 -2.64 -13.82 12.38
CA GLU A 66 -1.79 -14.29 13.49
C GLU A 66 -1.90 -13.42 14.75
N ILE A 67 -2.32 -12.15 14.65
CA ILE A 67 -2.43 -11.23 15.78
C ILE A 67 -3.88 -11.15 16.27
N THR A 68 -4.82 -10.85 15.38
CA THR A 68 -6.22 -10.60 15.76
C THR A 68 -7.09 -11.87 15.73
N ASN A 69 -6.59 -12.98 15.17
CA ASN A 69 -7.33 -14.22 14.93
C ASN A 69 -8.59 -14.03 14.05
N GLU A 70 -8.66 -12.94 13.29
CA GLU A 70 -9.79 -12.67 12.40
C GLU A 70 -9.66 -13.45 11.08
N PRO A 71 -10.78 -13.91 10.50
CA PRO A 71 -10.78 -14.55 9.19
C PRO A 71 -10.68 -13.50 8.06
N ILE A 72 -9.68 -13.61 7.20
CA ILE A 72 -9.35 -12.68 6.11
C ILE A 72 -9.26 -13.45 4.80
N ALA A 73 -9.68 -12.85 3.69
CA ALA A 73 -9.38 -13.42 2.37
C ALA A 73 -7.86 -13.35 2.09
N GLU A 74 -7.25 -14.44 1.65
CA GLU A 74 -5.81 -14.52 1.35
C GLU A 74 -5.38 -13.43 0.36
N SER A 75 -6.23 -13.12 -0.62
CA SER A 75 -6.01 -12.07 -1.62
C SER A 75 -5.94 -10.65 -1.05
N LYS A 76 -6.44 -10.44 0.18
CA LYS A 76 -6.43 -9.16 0.90
C LYS A 76 -5.47 -9.14 2.09
N ALA A 77 -4.91 -10.30 2.46
CA ALA A 77 -4.03 -10.41 3.60
C ALA A 77 -2.66 -9.81 3.29
N TYR A 78 -2.05 -9.17 4.29
CA TYR A 78 -0.63 -8.84 4.27
C TYR A 78 0.17 -10.10 4.56
N ILE A 79 1.14 -10.42 3.70
CA ILE A 79 1.94 -11.64 3.83
C ILE A 79 3.34 -11.30 4.33
N LEU A 80 3.83 -12.03 5.32
CA LEU A 80 5.23 -12.03 5.76
C LEU A 80 5.80 -13.44 5.60
N LEU A 81 7.02 -13.53 5.05
CA LEU A 81 7.77 -14.79 5.08
C LEU A 81 8.65 -14.81 6.32
N ASP A 82 8.50 -15.87 7.10
CA ASP A 82 9.36 -16.16 8.25
C ASP A 82 10.73 -16.70 7.82
N LYS A 83 11.69 -16.76 8.75
CA LYS A 83 13.04 -17.29 8.51
C LYS A 83 13.04 -18.75 8.08
N GLU A 84 11.99 -19.48 8.46
CA GLU A 84 11.72 -20.87 8.12
C GLU A 84 11.00 -21.02 6.77
N GLY A 85 10.72 -19.91 6.07
CA GLY A 85 10.02 -19.89 4.78
C GLY A 85 8.50 -19.98 4.87
N ASN A 86 7.93 -20.02 6.07
CA ASN A 86 6.49 -20.08 6.28
C ASN A 86 5.82 -18.72 5.99
N ARG A 87 4.68 -18.75 5.30
CA ARG A 87 3.86 -17.55 5.05
C ARG A 87 2.96 -17.28 6.25
N ARG A 88 3.06 -16.09 6.80
CA ARG A 88 2.15 -15.56 7.82
C ARG A 88 1.25 -14.50 7.24
N TYR A 89 -0.01 -14.52 7.66
CA TYR A 89 -1.07 -13.67 7.13
C TYR A 89 -1.55 -12.69 8.20
N PHE A 90 -1.79 -11.45 7.79
CA PHE A 90 -2.24 -10.37 8.68
C PHE A 90 -3.37 -9.57 8.02
N ALA A 91 -4.37 -9.14 8.80
CA ALA A 91 -5.55 -8.40 8.34
C ALA A 91 -5.18 -6.99 7.88
N ASN A 92 -4.24 -6.38 8.59
CA ASN A 92 -3.82 -5.01 8.37
C ASN A 92 -2.30 -4.85 8.52
N TRP A 93 -1.79 -3.69 8.10
CA TRP A 93 -0.36 -3.36 8.19
C TRP A 93 0.14 -3.30 9.63
N ASP A 94 -0.71 -2.86 10.56
CA ASP A 94 -0.34 -2.67 11.96
C ASP A 94 -0.13 -4.00 12.68
N SER A 95 -1.00 -4.99 12.47
CA SER A 95 -0.83 -6.39 12.91
C SER A 95 0.51 -6.95 12.41
N ARG A 96 0.84 -6.70 11.13
CA ARG A 96 2.14 -7.11 10.58
C ARG A 96 3.32 -6.43 11.28
N GLN A 97 3.25 -5.13 11.55
CA GLN A 97 4.32 -4.43 12.26
C GLN A 97 4.46 -4.91 13.70
N LEU A 98 3.34 -5.12 14.39
CA LEU A 98 3.32 -5.60 15.77
C LEU A 98 3.93 -7.00 15.87
N TYR A 99 3.67 -7.87 14.89
CA TYR A 99 4.32 -9.18 14.76
C TYR A 99 5.83 -9.08 14.53
N ILE A 100 6.29 -8.14 13.70
CA ILE A 100 7.72 -7.93 13.45
C ILE A 100 8.43 -7.38 14.70
N GLN A 101 7.76 -6.51 15.46
CA GLN A 101 8.32 -5.91 16.68
C GLN A 101 8.34 -6.88 17.86
N SER A 102 7.43 -7.85 17.92
CA SER A 102 7.36 -8.83 19.00
C SER A 102 8.36 -9.99 18.85
N LYS A 103 9.08 -10.08 17.72
CA LYS A 103 9.98 -11.17 17.35
C LYS A 103 11.44 -10.73 17.31
#